data_AF-A0A7J4PRP8-F1
#
_entry.id   AF-A0A7J4PRP8-F1
#
_cell.length_a   1.000
_cell.length_b   1.000
_cell.length_c   1.000
_cell.angle_alpha   90.00
_cell.angle_beta   90.00
_cell.angle_gamma   90.00
#
_symmetry.space_group_name_H-M   'P 1'
#
loop_
_entity.id
_entity.type
_entity.pdbx_description
1 polymer ?
#
loop_
_entity_poly.entity_id
_entity_poly.type
_entity_poly.pdbx_seq_one_letter_code
_entity_poly.pdbx_strand_id
1 'polypeptide(L)'
;ISGPSMEKAFLEGVLSTGCNVESYGVLPIPIISFETWKGGFDAAAFISASHNPSEYNGIRFRTAEGYGMLYHQTKMMDLYEKGAFREGEGRKTDRAPEDAIKRYADYVEGKLEFERPLKVVLDMGNGSACGMFVLYKRLDFDGKVINGEPDGLFPGRGPAPTEESLKEAAKKVVETGADYGVGFDPDADRGLVIDDRGRIVTPEKVAVILAKEWYGPG
;
A
#
# COMPACT_ATOMS: atom_id res chain seq x y z
N ILE A 1 -6.20 6.74 12.81
CA ILE A 1 -7.09 7.16 13.92
C ILE A 1 -7.80 5.97 14.53
N SER A 2 -8.79 5.36 13.85
CA SER A 2 -9.54 4.20 14.34
C SER A 2 -8.82 2.84 14.18
N GLY A 3 -7.69 2.81 13.47
CA GLY A 3 -6.90 1.60 13.23
C GLY A 3 -6.57 0.77 14.48
N PRO A 4 -5.96 1.36 15.54
CA PRO A 4 -5.55 0.60 16.72
C PRO A 4 -6.71 -0.07 17.48
N SER A 5 -7.88 0.57 17.58
CA SER A 5 -9.03 -0.03 18.25
C SER A 5 -9.67 -1.14 17.44
N MET A 6 -9.75 -0.99 16.11
CA MET A 6 -10.21 -2.05 15.21
C MET A 6 -9.25 -3.23 15.16
N GLU A 7 -7.93 -2.97 15.18
CA GLU A 7 -6.90 -4.01 15.22
C GLU A 7 -7.03 -4.84 16.49
N LYS A 8 -7.21 -4.18 17.64
CA LYS A 8 -7.43 -4.88 18.90
C LYS A 8 -8.64 -5.81 18.83
N ALA A 9 -9.79 -5.31 18.39
CA ALA A 9 -11.01 -6.12 18.29
C ALA A 9 -10.87 -7.26 17.28
N PHE A 10 -10.21 -7.02 16.15
CA PHE A 10 -9.93 -8.04 15.14
C PHE A 10 -9.02 -9.15 15.69
N LEU A 11 -7.94 -8.77 16.38
CA LEU A 11 -7.01 -9.71 16.98
C LEU A 11 -7.68 -10.56 18.07
N GLU A 12 -8.50 -9.95 18.94
CA GLU A 12 -9.28 -10.70 19.94
C GLU A 12 -10.12 -11.81 19.28
N GLY A 13 -10.86 -11.46 18.22
CA GLY A 13 -11.63 -12.42 17.43
C GLY A 13 -10.77 -13.53 16.83
N VAL A 14 -9.76 -13.19 16.03
CA VAL A 14 -8.96 -14.18 15.30
C VAL A 14 -8.15 -15.08 16.23
N LEU A 15 -7.54 -14.54 17.28
CA LEU A 15 -6.73 -15.32 18.22
C LEU A 15 -7.59 -16.33 19.00
N SER A 16 -8.84 -15.99 19.34
CA SER A 16 -9.78 -16.91 20.00
C SER A 16 -10.23 -18.10 19.13
N THR A 17 -9.87 -18.11 17.84
CA THR A 17 -10.14 -19.25 16.93
C THR A 17 -8.95 -20.20 16.80
N GLY A 18 -7.83 -19.93 17.49
CA GLY A 18 -6.58 -20.70 17.38
C GLY A 18 -5.62 -20.24 16.28
N CYS A 19 -5.96 -19.18 15.54
CA CYS A 19 -5.11 -18.63 14.49
C CYS A 19 -3.90 -17.88 15.08
N ASN A 20 -2.70 -18.15 14.58
CA ASN A 20 -1.52 -17.35 14.88
C ASN A 20 -1.44 -16.16 13.93
N VAL A 21 -1.11 -14.98 14.46
CA VAL A 21 -1.10 -13.73 13.71
C VAL A 21 0.25 -13.04 13.85
N GLU A 22 0.82 -12.62 12.71
CA GLU A 22 1.90 -11.63 12.69
C GLU A 22 1.30 -10.25 12.43
N SER A 23 1.49 -9.30 13.36
CA SER A 23 1.05 -7.91 13.19
C SER A 23 2.24 -7.03 12.83
N TYR A 24 2.05 -6.21 11.80
CA TYR A 24 3.06 -5.32 11.22
C TYR A 24 2.80 -3.83 11.50
N GLY A 25 1.73 -3.49 12.24
CA GLY A 25 1.32 -2.10 12.41
C GLY A 25 0.86 -1.45 11.09
N VAL A 26 1.40 -0.27 10.78
CA VAL A 26 1.00 0.50 9.57
C VAL A 26 1.91 0.14 8.40
N LEU A 27 1.33 -0.48 7.37
CA LEU A 27 2.06 -0.97 6.20
C LEU A 27 1.23 -0.78 4.91
N PRO A 28 1.87 -0.44 3.77
CA PRO A 28 1.24 -0.47 2.46
C PRO A 28 0.60 -1.82 2.11
N ILE A 29 -0.55 -1.77 1.43
CA ILE A 29 -1.23 -2.98 0.93
C ILE A 29 -0.35 -3.86 0.04
N PRO A 30 0.43 -3.31 -0.92
CA PRO A 30 1.31 -4.15 -1.73
C PRO A 30 2.35 -4.90 -0.90
N ILE A 31 2.85 -4.30 0.18
CA ILE A 31 3.89 -4.88 1.03
C ILE A 31 3.32 -6.00 1.91
N ILE A 32 2.15 -5.79 2.54
CA ILE A 32 1.51 -6.89 3.29
C ILE A 32 1.11 -8.05 2.37
N SER A 33 0.69 -7.75 1.13
CA SER A 33 0.38 -8.79 0.14
C SER A 33 1.63 -9.59 -0.26
N PHE A 34 2.77 -8.91 -0.42
CA PHE A 34 4.06 -9.56 -0.62
C PHE A 34 4.48 -10.41 0.57
N GLU A 35 4.36 -9.91 1.81
CA GLU A 35 4.69 -10.67 3.02
C GLU A 35 3.80 -11.91 3.15
N THR A 36 2.51 -11.79 2.81
CA THR A 36 1.55 -12.92 2.80
C THR A 36 2.04 -14.03 1.87
N TRP A 37 2.28 -13.67 0.61
CA TRP A 37 2.70 -14.62 -0.43
C TRP A 37 4.10 -15.20 -0.16
N LYS A 38 5.08 -14.34 0.13
CA LYS A 38 6.48 -14.75 0.27
C LYS A 38 6.75 -15.45 1.59
N GLY A 39 6.04 -15.07 2.65
CA GLY A 39 6.12 -15.66 3.98
C GLY A 39 5.34 -16.96 4.13
N GLY A 40 4.50 -17.32 3.15
CA GLY A 40 3.71 -18.55 3.19
C GLY A 40 2.57 -18.49 4.20
N PHE A 41 1.98 -17.31 4.41
CA PHE A 41 0.80 -17.16 5.26
C PHE A 41 -0.47 -17.63 4.53
N ASP A 42 -1.43 -18.17 5.27
CA ASP A 42 -2.70 -18.63 4.70
C ASP A 42 -3.59 -17.48 4.21
N ALA A 43 -3.47 -16.31 4.83
CA ALA A 43 -4.24 -15.11 4.53
C ALA A 43 -3.60 -13.88 5.20
N ALA A 44 -4.05 -12.69 4.79
CA ALA A 44 -3.84 -11.47 5.57
C ALA A 44 -5.15 -10.68 5.72
N ALA A 45 -5.20 -9.86 6.75
CA ALA A 45 -6.22 -8.84 6.94
C ALA A 45 -5.54 -7.49 7.12
N PHE A 46 -6.15 -6.45 6.58
CA PHE A 46 -5.65 -5.08 6.73
C PHE A 46 -6.81 -4.14 7.01
N ILE A 47 -6.56 -3.20 7.91
CA ILE A 47 -7.54 -2.23 8.39
C ILE A 47 -7.33 -0.93 7.61
N SER A 48 -8.20 -0.69 6.63
CA SER A 48 -8.12 0.46 5.74
C SER A 48 -9.47 0.83 5.15
N ALA A 49 -9.70 2.14 5.01
CA ALA A 49 -10.79 2.72 4.22
C ALA A 49 -10.36 3.12 2.80
N SER A 50 -9.12 2.81 2.40
CA SER A 50 -8.48 3.30 1.18
C SER A 50 -8.55 4.83 1.09
N HIS A 51 -9.19 5.37 0.07
CA HIS A 51 -9.27 6.81 -0.20
C HIS A 51 -10.45 7.51 0.48
N ASN A 52 -11.21 6.83 1.33
CA ASN A 52 -12.34 7.45 2.01
C ASN A 52 -11.85 8.46 3.08
N PRO A 53 -12.68 9.46 3.43
CA PRO A 53 -12.41 10.39 4.52
C PRO A 53 -12.07 9.71 5.86
N SER A 54 -11.42 10.43 6.76
CA SER A 54 -10.80 9.90 7.99
C SER A 54 -11.76 9.22 8.98
N GLU A 55 -13.06 9.52 8.89
CA GLU A 55 -14.12 8.90 9.70
C GLU A 55 -14.46 7.48 9.25
N TYR A 56 -14.08 7.08 8.04
CA TYR A 56 -14.30 5.73 7.52
C TYR A 56 -13.13 4.81 7.86
N ASN A 57 -13.44 3.52 8.04
CA ASN A 57 -12.46 2.44 8.10
C ASN A 57 -13.14 1.11 7.75
N GLY A 58 -12.37 0.05 7.59
CA GLY A 58 -12.87 -1.26 7.22
C GLY A 58 -11.81 -2.33 7.32
N ILE A 59 -12.21 -3.59 7.19
CA ILE A 59 -11.32 -4.74 7.15
C ILE A 59 -11.44 -5.36 5.77
N ARG A 60 -10.30 -5.58 5.12
CA ARG A 60 -10.21 -6.30 3.86
C ARG A 60 -9.27 -7.48 4.03
N PHE A 61 -9.53 -8.55 3.29
CA PHE A 61 -8.80 -9.80 3.38
C PHE A 61 -8.01 -10.08 2.09
N ARG A 62 -6.85 -10.72 2.26
CA ARG A 62 -6.04 -11.29 1.17
C ARG A 62 -5.98 -12.81 1.29
N THR A 63 -5.94 -13.49 0.15
CA THR A 63 -5.63 -14.93 0.08
C THR A 63 -4.14 -15.18 0.31
N ALA A 64 -3.73 -16.44 0.44
CA ALA A 64 -2.33 -16.83 0.56
C ALA A 64 -1.45 -16.32 -0.60
N GLU A 65 -2.03 -16.18 -1.80
CA GLU A 65 -1.34 -15.63 -2.97
C GLU A 65 -1.26 -14.09 -2.98
N GLY A 66 -1.82 -13.43 -1.96
CA GLY A 66 -1.84 -11.97 -1.85
C GLY A 66 -2.97 -11.28 -2.65
N TYR A 67 -3.88 -12.03 -3.26
CA TYR A 67 -5.01 -11.47 -3.99
C TYR A 67 -6.11 -10.98 -3.06
N GLY A 68 -6.88 -9.99 -3.50
CA GLY A 68 -8.05 -9.51 -2.76
C GLY A 68 -9.13 -10.59 -2.70
N MET A 69 -9.65 -10.87 -1.50
CA MET A 69 -10.72 -11.84 -1.34
C MET A 69 -12.03 -11.29 -1.92
N LEU A 70 -12.59 -11.98 -2.91
CA LEU A 70 -13.83 -11.55 -3.57
C LEU A 70 -15.05 -11.75 -2.67
N TYR A 71 -15.92 -10.74 -2.62
CA TYR A 71 -17.14 -10.73 -1.80
C TYR A 71 -18.10 -11.89 -2.10
N HIS A 72 -18.22 -12.31 -3.36
CA HIS A 72 -19.25 -13.26 -3.81
C HIS A 72 -19.04 -14.73 -3.43
N GLN A 73 -17.99 -15.05 -2.67
CA GLN A 73 -17.64 -16.44 -2.33
C GLN A 73 -17.01 -16.52 -0.94
N THR A 74 -17.75 -16.20 0.11
CA THR A 74 -17.17 -16.43 1.43
C THR A 74 -18.10 -17.25 2.32
N LYS A 75 -17.69 -18.50 2.53
CA LYS A 75 -18.00 -19.26 3.74
C LYS A 75 -17.83 -18.38 5.00
N MET A 76 -17.00 -17.34 4.97
CA MET A 76 -16.86 -16.36 6.04
C MET A 76 -18.18 -15.68 6.42
N MET A 77 -18.96 -15.19 5.45
CA MET A 77 -20.27 -14.59 5.76
C MET A 77 -21.25 -15.62 6.31
N ASP A 78 -21.29 -16.83 5.73
CA ASP A 78 -22.12 -17.92 6.24
C ASP A 78 -21.75 -18.30 7.69
N LEU A 79 -20.44 -18.36 8.00
CA LEU A 79 -19.93 -18.66 9.34
C LEU A 79 -20.29 -17.54 10.32
N TYR A 80 -20.17 -16.28 9.89
CA TYR A 80 -20.55 -15.11 10.67
C TYR A 80 -22.05 -15.11 11.01
N GLU A 81 -22.91 -15.28 10.01
CA GLU A 81 -24.37 -15.29 10.20
C GLU A 81 -24.84 -16.45 11.10
N LYS A 82 -24.17 -17.61 11.02
CA LYS A 82 -24.49 -18.78 11.83
C LYS A 82 -23.83 -18.76 13.22
N GLY A 83 -22.95 -17.80 13.50
CA GLY A 83 -22.11 -17.81 14.70
C GLY A 83 -21.23 -19.06 14.81
N ALA A 84 -20.90 -19.69 13.68
CA ALA A 84 -20.20 -20.97 13.61
C ALA A 84 -18.68 -20.78 13.70
N PHE A 85 -18.23 -20.02 14.71
CA PHE A 85 -16.82 -19.75 14.93
C PHE A 85 -16.11 -20.97 15.52
N ARG A 86 -14.84 -21.13 15.17
CA ARG A 86 -13.97 -22.11 15.85
C ARG A 86 -13.54 -21.52 17.18
N GLU A 87 -13.17 -22.39 18.11
CA GLU A 87 -12.55 -22.01 19.38
C GLU A 87 -11.09 -22.51 19.41
N GLY A 88 -10.22 -21.73 20.02
CA GLY A 88 -8.81 -22.07 20.20
C GLY A 88 -8.03 -20.94 20.87
N GLU A 89 -6.73 -21.15 21.02
CA GLU A 89 -5.82 -20.17 21.61
C GLU A 89 -4.65 -19.92 20.65
N GLY A 90 -4.79 -18.87 19.86
CA GLY A 90 -3.77 -18.39 18.94
C GLY A 90 -2.76 -17.46 19.61
N ARG A 91 -1.68 -17.15 18.89
CA ARG A 91 -0.64 -16.24 19.36
C ARG A 91 -0.45 -15.07 18.41
N LYS A 92 -0.30 -13.88 18.98
CA LYS A 92 0.16 -12.69 18.27
C LYS A 92 1.68 -12.62 18.35
N THR A 93 2.32 -12.32 17.22
CA THR A 93 3.71 -11.91 17.18
C THR A 93 3.82 -10.54 16.51
N ASP A 94 4.43 -9.58 17.19
CA ASP A 94 4.70 -8.27 16.63
C ASP A 94 5.91 -8.32 15.66
N ARG A 95 5.79 -7.60 14.56
CA ARG A 95 6.81 -7.42 13.52
C ARG A 95 6.97 -5.93 13.25
N ALA A 96 8.21 -5.51 13.03
CA ALA A 96 8.49 -4.13 12.66
C ALA A 96 8.05 -3.90 11.18
N PRO A 97 7.27 -2.86 10.87
CA PRO A 97 6.92 -2.54 9.49
C PRO A 97 8.17 -2.26 8.64
N GLU A 98 9.22 -1.69 9.24
CA GLU A 98 10.47 -1.38 8.56
C GLU A 98 11.15 -2.63 8.01
N ASP A 99 11.06 -3.77 8.71
CA ASP A 99 11.64 -5.04 8.27
C ASP A 99 10.89 -5.60 7.04
N ALA A 100 9.57 -5.49 7.03
CA ALA A 100 8.75 -5.88 5.87
C ALA A 100 9.02 -4.98 4.66
N ILE A 101 9.11 -3.66 4.88
CA ILE A 101 9.45 -2.71 3.83
C ILE A 101 10.85 -3.02 3.26
N LYS A 102 11.82 -3.35 4.12
CA LYS A 102 13.16 -3.74 3.69
C LYS A 102 13.16 -5.00 2.83
N ARG A 103 12.44 -6.05 3.25
CA ARG A 103 12.32 -7.30 2.46
C ARG A 103 11.66 -7.06 1.11
N TYR A 104 10.61 -6.24 1.07
CA TYR A 104 9.99 -5.84 -0.19
C TYR A 104 10.97 -5.05 -1.07
N ALA A 105 11.79 -4.18 -0.47
CA ALA A 105 12.81 -3.44 -1.19
C ALA A 105 13.90 -4.34 -1.78
N ASP A 106 14.39 -5.33 -1.03
CA ASP A 106 15.32 -6.34 -1.55
C ASP A 106 14.75 -7.06 -2.78
N TYR A 107 13.46 -7.41 -2.72
CA TYR A 107 12.77 -8.10 -3.81
C TYR A 107 12.57 -7.24 -5.06
N VAL A 108 12.22 -5.97 -4.89
CA VAL A 108 11.99 -5.03 -5.99
C VAL A 108 13.30 -4.60 -6.63
N GLU A 109 14.31 -4.28 -5.83
CA GLU A 109 15.65 -3.89 -6.31
C GLU A 109 16.26 -4.97 -7.23
N GLY A 110 16.14 -6.25 -6.86
CA GLY A 110 16.62 -7.35 -7.68
C GLY A 110 15.87 -7.59 -9.00
N LYS A 111 14.85 -6.78 -9.34
CA LYS A 111 14.06 -6.87 -10.58
C LYS A 111 14.18 -5.65 -11.48
N LEU A 112 14.85 -4.60 -11.01
CA LEU A 112 14.88 -3.32 -11.71
C LEU A 112 16.32 -3.02 -12.15
N GLU A 113 16.47 -2.63 -13.40
CA GLU A 113 17.72 -2.14 -13.96
C GLU A 113 17.46 -0.72 -14.48
N PHE A 114 18.37 0.21 -14.15
CA PHE A 114 18.28 1.60 -14.57
C PHE A 114 19.57 1.99 -15.28
N GLU A 115 19.46 2.60 -16.45
CA GLU A 115 20.61 3.12 -17.20
C GLU A 115 21.26 4.32 -16.49
N ARG A 116 20.48 5.03 -15.66
CA ARG A 116 20.90 6.19 -14.88
C ARG A 116 20.01 6.38 -13.65
N PRO A 117 20.47 7.10 -12.62
CA PRO A 117 19.61 7.59 -11.54
C PRO A 117 18.43 8.41 -12.08
N LEU A 118 17.27 8.26 -11.43
CA LEU A 118 16.05 9.01 -11.73
C LEU A 118 15.76 10.05 -10.64
N LYS A 119 15.31 11.23 -11.05
CA LYS A 119 14.80 12.28 -10.17
C LYS A 119 13.29 12.13 -10.05
N VAL A 120 12.78 11.97 -8.83
CA VAL A 120 11.36 11.63 -8.63
C VAL A 120 10.72 12.50 -7.56
N VAL A 121 9.50 12.97 -7.80
CA VAL A 121 8.66 13.58 -6.75
C VAL A 121 7.69 12.55 -6.21
N LEU A 122 7.66 12.35 -4.89
CA LEU A 122 6.81 11.37 -4.23
C LEU A 122 5.86 12.08 -3.27
N ASP A 123 4.58 12.14 -3.62
CA ASP A 123 3.53 12.61 -2.72
C ASP A 123 2.89 11.41 -2.00
N MET A 124 3.29 11.22 -0.74
CA MET A 124 2.92 10.08 0.09
C MET A 124 1.52 10.22 0.73
N GLY A 125 0.84 11.36 0.54
CA GLY A 125 -0.52 11.57 0.99
C GLY A 125 -0.77 11.40 2.50
N ASN A 126 0.27 11.49 3.34
CA ASN A 126 0.22 11.24 4.79
C ASN A 126 -0.23 9.82 5.18
N GLY A 127 -0.21 8.87 4.24
CA GLY A 127 -0.67 7.50 4.44
C GLY A 127 0.44 6.51 4.79
N SER A 128 0.16 5.22 4.57
CA SER A 128 1.14 4.13 4.74
C SER A 128 2.30 4.24 3.75
N ALA A 129 2.12 4.96 2.63
CA ALA A 129 3.16 5.26 1.66
C ALA A 129 4.37 5.98 2.26
N CYS A 130 4.21 6.71 3.37
CA CYS A 130 5.28 7.43 4.05
C CYS A 130 6.47 6.52 4.42
N GLY A 131 6.21 5.25 4.76
CA GLY A 131 7.27 4.27 5.03
C GLY A 131 8.04 3.81 3.79
N MET A 132 7.50 4.02 2.59
CA MET A 132 8.08 3.52 1.33
C MET A 132 9.29 4.31 0.86
N PHE A 133 9.61 5.47 1.44
CA PHE A 133 10.74 6.28 0.95
C PHE A 133 12.09 5.54 0.96
N VAL A 134 12.26 4.57 1.85
CA VAL A 134 13.46 3.69 1.88
C VAL A 134 13.61 2.86 0.59
N LEU A 135 12.52 2.47 -0.08
CA LEU A 135 12.57 1.77 -1.36
C LEU A 135 13.25 2.64 -2.42
N TYR A 136 12.80 3.88 -2.54
CA TYR A 136 13.31 4.83 -3.53
C TYR A 136 14.77 5.20 -3.27
N LYS A 137 15.15 5.37 -2.00
CA LYS A 137 16.56 5.61 -1.63
C LYS A 137 17.48 4.46 -2.04
N ARG A 138 17.01 3.20 -1.94
CA ARG A 138 17.82 2.04 -2.34
C ARG A 138 18.01 1.93 -3.84
N LEU A 139 17.06 2.41 -4.63
CA LEU A 139 17.16 2.48 -6.09
C LEU A 139 18.02 3.66 -6.58
N ASP A 140 18.72 4.36 -5.68
CA ASP A 140 19.50 5.58 -5.96
C ASP A 140 18.69 6.70 -6.61
N PHE A 141 17.39 6.79 -6.26
CA PHE A 141 16.55 7.87 -6.77
C PHE A 141 16.76 9.15 -5.98
N ASP A 142 16.93 10.26 -6.70
CA ASP A 142 16.92 11.61 -6.14
C ASP A 142 15.46 12.02 -5.89
N GLY A 143 14.96 11.60 -4.74
CA GLY A 143 13.54 11.66 -4.37
C GLY A 143 13.19 12.91 -3.55
N LYS A 144 12.30 13.76 -4.07
CA LYS A 144 11.65 14.83 -3.29
C LYS A 144 10.32 14.32 -2.72
N VAL A 145 10.24 14.22 -1.40
CA VAL A 145 9.02 13.79 -0.71
C VAL A 145 8.10 14.97 -0.39
N ILE A 146 6.81 14.77 -0.61
CA ILE A 146 5.68 15.65 -0.22
C ILE A 146 4.73 14.80 0.64
N ASN A 147 4.11 15.41 1.66
CA ASN A 147 3.19 14.72 2.58
C ASN A 147 3.77 13.44 3.19
N GLY A 148 5.07 13.48 3.53
CA GLY A 148 5.88 12.33 3.95
C GLY A 148 5.74 11.90 5.41
N GLU A 149 5.02 12.67 6.23
CA GLU A 149 4.76 12.36 7.63
C GLU A 149 3.41 11.64 7.76
N PRO A 150 3.34 10.45 8.36
CA PRO A 150 2.07 9.74 8.56
C PRO A 150 1.11 10.54 9.45
N ASP A 151 -0.09 10.81 8.93
CA ASP A 151 -1.19 11.43 9.68
C ASP A 151 -2.54 10.97 9.12
N GLY A 152 -3.33 10.28 9.95
CA GLY A 152 -4.63 9.75 9.57
C GLY A 152 -5.74 10.80 9.38
N LEU A 153 -5.44 12.09 9.60
CA LEU A 153 -6.30 13.22 9.21
C LEU A 153 -6.04 13.69 7.77
N PHE A 154 -4.97 13.20 7.13
CA PHE A 154 -4.56 13.55 5.76
C PHE A 154 -4.48 15.07 5.50
N PRO A 155 -3.74 15.84 6.34
CA PRO A 155 -3.78 17.31 6.34
C PRO A 155 -3.20 17.94 5.07
N GLY A 156 -2.39 17.21 4.29
CA GLY A 156 -1.75 17.73 3.08
C GLY A 156 -2.74 18.03 1.96
N ARG A 157 -3.29 16.97 1.35
CA ARG A 157 -4.21 17.09 0.20
C ARG A 157 -5.46 16.23 0.31
N GLY A 158 -5.72 15.69 1.50
CA GLY A 158 -6.72 14.64 1.70
C GLY A 158 -6.28 13.28 1.15
N PRO A 159 -7.12 12.25 1.35
CA PRO A 159 -6.76 10.87 1.07
C PRO A 159 -6.72 10.55 -0.43
N ALA A 160 -7.67 11.05 -1.22
CA ALA A 160 -7.81 10.65 -2.62
C ALA A 160 -6.83 11.40 -3.54
N PRO A 161 -5.90 10.71 -4.23
CA PRO A 161 -5.13 11.33 -5.30
C PRO A 161 -6.03 11.62 -6.50
N THR A 162 -6.05 12.88 -6.89
CA THR A 162 -6.76 13.46 -8.04
C THR A 162 -5.87 14.52 -8.69
N GLU A 163 -6.18 14.91 -9.92
CA GLU A 163 -5.47 16.01 -10.60
C GLU A 163 -5.47 17.30 -9.78
N GLU A 164 -6.59 17.64 -9.15
CA GLU A 164 -6.68 18.81 -8.27
C GLU A 164 -5.77 18.66 -7.04
N SER A 165 -5.85 17.54 -6.33
CA SER A 165 -5.09 17.32 -5.11
C SER A 165 -3.57 17.24 -5.34
N LEU A 166 -3.14 16.88 -6.55
CA LEU A 166 -1.73 16.67 -6.90
C LEU A 166 -1.07 17.89 -7.54
N LYS A 167 -1.75 19.05 -7.58
CA LYS A 167 -1.20 20.30 -8.14
C LYS A 167 0.16 20.68 -7.56
N GLU A 168 0.34 20.56 -6.26
CA GLU A 168 1.63 20.88 -5.61
C GLU A 168 2.73 19.89 -6.02
N ALA A 169 2.41 18.60 -6.11
CA ALA A 169 3.34 17.58 -6.60
C ALA A 169 3.72 17.83 -8.07
N ALA A 170 2.73 18.12 -8.92
CA ALA A 170 2.93 18.45 -10.33
C ALA A 170 3.80 19.69 -10.53
N LYS A 171 3.54 20.75 -9.77
CA LYS A 171 4.37 21.95 -9.75
C LYS A 171 5.80 21.62 -9.34
N LYS A 172 5.98 20.80 -8.30
CA LYS A 172 7.29 20.41 -7.81
C LYS A 172 8.09 19.62 -8.85
N VAL A 173 7.43 18.74 -9.62
CA VAL A 173 8.08 17.99 -10.71
C VAL A 173 8.73 18.97 -11.70
N VAL A 174 7.98 19.95 -12.18
CA VAL A 174 8.48 20.96 -13.13
C VAL A 174 9.56 21.84 -12.52
N GLU A 175 9.35 22.33 -11.29
CA GLU A 175 10.32 23.21 -10.60
C GLU A 175 11.68 22.55 -10.34
N THR A 176 11.68 21.24 -10.09
CA THR A 176 12.90 20.48 -9.76
C THR A 176 13.54 19.81 -10.97
N GLY A 177 12.87 19.86 -12.13
CA GLY A 177 13.27 19.09 -13.31
C GLY A 177 13.30 17.59 -13.02
N ALA A 178 12.33 17.09 -12.25
CA ALA A 178 12.19 15.67 -11.97
C ALA A 178 11.76 14.92 -13.24
N ASP A 179 12.23 13.68 -13.39
CA ASP A 179 11.89 12.81 -14.53
C ASP A 179 10.40 12.44 -14.51
N TYR A 180 9.83 12.26 -13.32
CA TYR A 180 8.41 12.04 -13.09
C TYR A 180 8.03 12.27 -11.63
N GLY A 181 6.74 12.17 -11.32
CA GLY A 181 6.24 12.11 -9.95
C GLY A 181 5.16 11.05 -9.76
N VAL A 182 4.87 10.71 -8.51
CA VAL A 182 3.78 9.80 -8.14
C VAL A 182 3.07 10.31 -6.89
N GLY A 183 1.73 10.32 -6.94
CA GLY A 183 0.87 10.58 -5.79
C GLY A 183 0.11 9.35 -5.35
N PHE A 184 0.33 8.91 -4.11
CA PHE A 184 -0.27 7.69 -3.54
C PHE A 184 -1.58 7.94 -2.81
N ASP A 185 -2.46 6.94 -2.77
CA ASP A 185 -3.57 6.93 -1.83
C ASP A 185 -3.13 6.39 -0.45
N PRO A 186 -3.96 6.49 0.61
CA PRO A 186 -3.50 6.30 1.98
C PRO A 186 -3.00 4.90 2.31
N ASP A 187 -3.49 3.87 1.63
CA ASP A 187 -3.03 2.49 1.78
C ASP A 187 -2.06 2.05 0.68
N ALA A 188 -1.71 2.97 -0.22
CA ALA A 188 -0.71 2.84 -1.27
C ALA A 188 -0.95 1.65 -2.21
N ASP A 189 -2.21 1.26 -2.42
CA ASP A 189 -2.56 0.31 -3.48
C ASP A 189 -2.71 1.00 -4.85
N ARG A 190 -2.85 2.33 -4.87
CA ARG A 190 -2.91 3.16 -6.07
C ARG A 190 -1.90 4.29 -6.04
N GLY A 191 -1.43 4.64 -7.23
CA GLY A 191 -0.60 5.82 -7.48
C GLY A 191 -0.99 6.47 -8.80
N LEU A 192 -1.11 7.79 -8.82
CA LEU A 192 -1.24 8.57 -10.05
C LEU A 192 0.14 9.08 -10.47
N VAL A 193 0.52 8.77 -11.70
CA VAL A 193 1.80 9.18 -12.29
C VAL A 193 1.68 10.61 -12.81
N ILE A 194 2.73 11.39 -12.61
CA ILE A 194 2.90 12.75 -13.10
C ILE A 194 4.10 12.75 -14.05
N ASP A 195 3.94 13.22 -15.28
CA ASP A 195 5.07 13.31 -16.21
C ASP A 195 5.99 14.50 -15.93
N ASP A 196 7.12 14.56 -16.65
CA ASP A 196 8.14 15.61 -16.60
C ASP A 196 7.61 17.03 -16.87
N ARG A 197 6.39 17.16 -17.40
CA ARG A 197 5.71 18.43 -17.67
C ARG A 197 4.65 18.77 -16.62
N GLY A 198 4.57 18.00 -15.54
CA GLY A 198 3.59 18.20 -14.47
C GLY A 198 2.18 17.78 -14.86
N ARG A 199 2.00 16.92 -15.87
CA ARG A 199 0.67 16.45 -16.29
C ARG A 199 0.37 15.10 -15.65
N ILE A 200 -0.86 14.91 -15.18
CA ILE A 200 -1.30 13.60 -14.69
C ILE A 200 -1.43 12.64 -15.87
N VAL A 201 -0.75 11.50 -15.76
CA VAL A 201 -0.85 10.38 -16.69
C VAL A 201 -1.93 9.43 -16.17
N THR A 202 -2.98 9.23 -16.96
CA THR A 202 -4.10 8.40 -16.53
C THR A 202 -3.67 6.93 -16.37
N PRO A 203 -4.28 6.16 -15.45
CA PRO A 203 -3.94 4.75 -15.25
C PRO A 203 -4.01 3.91 -16.53
N GLU A 204 -4.92 4.22 -17.46
CA GLU A 204 -5.05 3.52 -18.74
C GLU A 204 -3.82 3.76 -19.62
N LYS A 205 -3.27 4.98 -19.63
CA LYS A 205 -2.03 5.29 -20.37
C LYS A 205 -0.84 4.55 -19.76
N VAL A 206 -0.73 4.53 -18.43
CA VAL A 206 0.30 3.76 -17.73
C VAL A 206 0.19 2.28 -18.07
N ALA A 207 -1.02 1.72 -18.04
CA ALA A 207 -1.28 0.32 -18.40
C ALA A 207 -0.87 0.01 -19.84
N VAL A 208 -1.15 0.91 -20.81
CA VAL A 208 -0.72 0.73 -22.21
C VAL A 208 0.80 0.77 -22.34
N ILE A 209 1.50 1.66 -21.62
CA ILE A 209 2.97 1.72 -21.61
C ILE A 209 3.55 0.41 -21.08
N LEU A 210 3.05 -0.08 -19.93
CA LEU A 210 3.50 -1.34 -19.33
C LEU A 210 3.19 -2.55 -20.22
N ALA A 211 2.00 -2.60 -20.83
CA ALA A 211 1.62 -3.67 -21.74
C ALA A 211 2.50 -3.69 -23.00
N LYS A 212 2.88 -2.52 -23.53
CA LYS A 212 3.78 -2.44 -24.68
C LYS A 212 5.17 -2.98 -24.35
N GLU A 213 5.66 -2.76 -23.13
CA GLU A 213 6.95 -3.29 -22.68
C GLU A 213 6.90 -4.81 -22.48
N TRP A 214 5.85 -5.32 -21.82
CA TRP A 214 5.71 -6.76 -21.54
C TRP A 214 5.34 -7.62 -22.76
N TYR A 215 4.59 -7.06 -23.70
CA TYR A 215 4.08 -7.79 -24.87
C TYR A 215 4.65 -7.27 -26.20
N GLY A 216 5.63 -6.37 -26.15
CA GLY A 216 6.32 -5.90 -27.34
C GLY A 216 7.08 -7.05 -28.02
N PRO A 217 7.13 -7.11 -29.35
CA PRO A 217 8.07 -8.00 -30.02
C PRO A 217 9.49 -7.58 -29.61
N GLY A 218 10.21 -8.48 -28.96
CA GLY A 218 11.63 -8.30 -28.62
C GLY A 218 12.52 -8.17 -29.85
#